data_AF-A0A3B4WHZ4-F1
#
_entry.id   AF-A0A3B4WHZ4-F1
#
_cell.length_a   1.000
_cell.length_b   1.000
_cell.length_c   1.000
_cell.angle_alpha   90.00
_cell.angle_beta   90.00
_cell.angle_gamma   90.00
#
_symmetry.space_group_name_H-M   'P 1'
#
loop_
_entity.id
_entity.type
_entity.pdbx_description
1 polymer ?
#
loop_
_entity_poly.entity_id
_entity_poly.type
_entity_poly.pdbx_seq_one_letter_code
_entity_poly.pdbx_strand_id
1 'polypeptide(L)'
;YDTHSHNLLKFLNEDRTRQKFCDVSVSVGGRLYSAHKVVLAHGSSYFHAELSKNPATTHVTLDHVEDSVFQHLLGFLYTSECVVAERDLPAL
;
A
#
# COMPACT_ATOMS: atom_id res chain seq x y z
N TYR A 1 -20.11 -11.75 10.12
CA TYR A 1 -19.37 -10.98 9.11
C TYR A 1 -19.02 -9.65 9.73
N ASP A 2 -17.74 -9.35 9.90
CA ASP A 2 -17.28 -8.17 10.63
C ASP A 2 -17.40 -6.90 9.76
N THR A 3 -18.58 -6.29 9.79
CA THR A 3 -18.91 -5.06 9.07
C THR A 3 -18.00 -3.89 9.46
N HIS A 4 -17.43 -3.91 10.67
CA HIS A 4 -16.58 -2.81 11.14
C HIS A 4 -15.25 -2.77 10.40
N SER A 5 -14.56 -3.91 10.28
CA SER A 5 -13.28 -3.99 9.55
C SER A 5 -13.42 -3.59 8.08
N HIS A 6 -14.49 -4.04 7.42
CA HIS A 6 -14.76 -3.68 6.03
C HIS A 6 -15.01 -2.17 5.87
N ASN A 7 -15.80 -1.56 6.76
CA ASN A 7 -16.05 -0.12 6.72
C ASN A 7 -14.77 0.69 6.99
N LEU A 8 -13.92 0.22 7.91
CA LEU A 8 -12.62 0.85 8.19
C LEU A 8 -11.70 0.80 6.97
N LEU A 9 -11.56 -0.36 6.31
CA LEU A 9 -10.75 -0.49 5.10
C LEU A 9 -11.27 0.39 3.96
N LYS A 10 -12.59 0.41 3.76
CA LYS A 10 -13.23 1.30 2.78
C LYS A 10 -12.91 2.77 3.06
N PHE A 11 -13.07 3.20 4.32
CA PHE A 11 -12.74 4.56 4.74
C PHE A 11 -11.27 4.90 4.46
N LEU A 12 -10.33 4.04 4.87
CA LEU A 12 -8.89 4.24 4.66
C LEU A 12 -8.53 4.29 3.17
N ASN A 13 -9.20 3.48 2.33
CA ASN A 13 -8.98 3.48 0.89
C ASN A 13 -9.47 4.78 0.25
N GLU A 14 -10.66 5.26 0.63
CA GLU A 14 -11.18 6.56 0.18
C GLU A 14 -10.23 7.69 0.59
N ASP A 15 -9.74 7.69 1.83
CA ASP A 15 -8.84 8.73 2.33
C ASP A 15 -7.48 8.72 1.65
N ARG A 16 -6.90 7.54 1.35
CA ARG A 16 -5.62 7.50 0.60
C ARG A 16 -5.77 8.16 -0.78
N THR A 17 -6.88 7.94 -1.48
CA THR A 17 -7.13 8.53 -2.81
C THR A 17 -7.36 10.03 -2.75
N ARG A 18 -7.89 10.52 -1.63
CA ARG A 18 -8.08 11.96 -1.35
C ARG A 18 -6.87 12.59 -0.66
N GLN A 19 -5.81 11.82 -0.44
CA GLN A 19 -4.60 12.20 0.28
C GLN A 19 -4.89 12.75 1.69
N LYS A 20 -5.94 12.22 2.35
CA LYS A 20 -6.30 12.55 3.73
C LYS A 20 -5.59 11.60 4.68
N PHE A 21 -5.05 12.14 5.77
CA PHE A 21 -4.30 11.42 6.81
C PHE A 21 -3.07 10.62 6.34
N CYS A 22 -2.76 10.62 5.05
CA CYS A 22 -1.53 10.08 4.51
C CYS A 22 -0.32 10.80 5.10
N ASP A 23 0.56 10.03 5.72
CA ASP A 23 1.76 10.48 6.43
C ASP A 23 3.04 9.94 5.79
N VAL A 24 2.92 9.21 4.68
CA VAL A 24 4.03 8.75 3.85
C VAL A 24 3.69 8.76 2.36
N SER A 25 4.71 9.02 1.55
CA SER A 25 4.67 8.87 0.09
C SER A 25 5.64 7.77 -0.35
N VAL A 26 5.22 6.91 -1.26
CA VAL A 26 6.05 5.83 -1.81
C VAL A 26 6.30 6.10 -3.29
N SER A 27 7.56 6.26 -3.68
CA SER A 27 8.00 6.38 -5.07
C SER A 27 8.31 5.01 -5.65
N VAL A 28 7.66 4.63 -6.75
CA VAL A 28 7.85 3.35 -7.44
C VAL A 28 7.86 3.60 -8.95
N GLY A 29 8.96 3.27 -9.62
CA GLY A 29 9.05 3.44 -11.08
C GLY A 29 8.75 4.87 -11.58
N GLY A 30 9.07 5.89 -10.77
CA GLY A 30 8.79 7.30 -11.09
C GLY A 30 7.35 7.77 -10.79
N ARG A 31 6.49 6.91 -10.24
CA ARG A 31 5.14 7.26 -9.77
C ARG A 31 5.12 7.39 -8.25
N LEU A 32 4.26 8.29 -7.76
CA LEU A 32 4.16 8.59 -6.34
C LEU A 32 2.81 8.14 -5.77
N TYR A 33 2.85 7.40 -4.68
CA TYR A 33 1.68 6.88 -3.98
C TYR A 33 1.56 7.49 -2.59
N SER A 34 0.46 8.17 -2.32
CA SER A 34 0.11 8.60 -0.95
C SER A 34 -0.48 7.41 -0.17
N ALA A 35 0.01 7.20 1.05
CA ALA A 35 -0.43 6.10 1.91
C ALA A 35 -0.33 6.44 3.41
N HIS A 36 -0.93 5.59 4.23
CA HIS A 36 -0.80 5.59 5.68
C HIS A 36 0.30 4.61 6.11
N LYS A 37 1.24 5.06 6.94
CA LYS A 37 2.34 4.25 7.49
C LYS A 37 1.84 2.97 8.16
N VAL A 38 0.78 3.08 8.96
CA VAL A 38 0.22 1.95 9.71
C VAL A 38 -0.33 0.85 8.80
N VAL A 39 -0.92 1.22 7.65
CA VAL A 39 -1.43 0.24 6.68
C VAL A 39 -0.27 -0.47 5.99
N LEU A 40 0.76 0.27 5.56
CA LEU A 40 1.95 -0.31 4.95
C LEU A 40 2.72 -1.21 5.93
N ALA A 41 2.92 -0.75 7.16
CA ALA A 41 3.65 -1.48 8.20
C ALA A 41 2.90 -2.74 8.68
N HIS A 42 1.57 -2.74 8.67
CA HIS A 42 0.77 -3.95 8.90
C HIS A 42 0.91 -4.94 7.74
N GLY A 43 0.88 -4.43 6.51
CA GLY A 43 0.86 -5.22 5.28
C GLY A 43 2.20 -5.77 4.79
N SER A 44 3.31 -5.28 5.33
CA SER A 44 4.64 -5.59 4.81
C SER A 44 5.72 -5.45 5.88
N SER A 45 6.47 -6.53 6.10
CA SER A 45 7.62 -6.54 7.01
C SER A 45 8.72 -5.56 6.58
N TYR A 46 8.89 -5.34 5.27
CA TYR A 46 9.80 -4.33 4.74
C TYR A 46 9.40 -2.94 5.20
N PHE A 47 8.14 -2.53 4.98
CA PHE A 47 7.67 -1.21 5.40
C PHE A 47 7.67 -1.07 6.92
N HIS A 48 7.33 -2.13 7.64
CA HIS A 48 7.43 -2.14 9.10
C HIS A 48 8.86 -1.81 9.55
N ALA A 49 9.86 -2.57 9.05
CA ALA A 49 11.25 -2.35 9.40
C ALA A 49 11.77 -0.97 8.97
N GLU A 50 11.46 -0.54 7.74
CA GLU A 50 11.95 0.73 7.19
C GLU A 50 11.38 1.94 7.95
N LEU A 51 10.07 1.94 8.22
CA LEU A 51 9.40 3.02 8.94
C LEU A 51 9.75 3.04 10.43
N SER A 52 10.09 1.89 11.03
CA SER A 52 10.56 1.82 12.42
C SER A 52 11.96 2.41 12.61
N LYS A 53 12.82 2.45 11.59
CA LYS A 53 14.15 3.07 11.68
C LYS A 53 14.07 4.57 11.99
N ASN A 54 13.08 5.24 11.41
CA ASN A 54 12.86 6.66 11.59
C ASN A 54 11.36 7.00 11.50
N PRO A 55 10.69 7.26 12.64
CA PRO A 55 9.28 7.65 12.66
C PRO A 55 8.98 8.93 11.85
N ALA A 56 9.96 9.81 11.65
CA ALA A 56 9.83 11.03 10.86
C ALA A 56 9.94 10.82 9.34
N THR A 57 10.20 9.59 8.87
CA THR A 57 10.22 9.27 7.43
C THR A 57 8.89 9.64 6.78
N THR A 58 8.89 10.52 5.78
CA THR A 58 7.69 10.92 5.01
C THR A 58 7.74 10.43 3.55
N HIS A 59 8.86 9.82 3.15
CA HIS A 59 9.10 9.37 1.79
C HIS A 59 9.90 8.06 1.78
N VAL A 60 9.48 7.11 0.94
CA VAL A 60 10.17 5.83 0.70
C VAL A 60 10.27 5.63 -0.81
N THR A 61 11.40 5.13 -1.29
CA THR A 61 11.60 4.79 -2.72
C THR A 61 11.80 3.28 -2.88
N LEU A 62 11.14 2.68 -3.87
CA LEU A 62 11.31 1.28 -4.25
C LEU A 62 11.87 1.20 -5.68
N ASP A 63 13.18 0.99 -5.80
CA ASP A 63 13.90 1.05 -7.09
C ASP A 63 13.75 -0.22 -7.96
N HIS A 64 13.36 -1.35 -7.36
CA HIS A 64 13.32 -2.66 -8.02
C HIS A 64 11.93 -3.31 -7.99
N VAL A 65 10.90 -2.48 -7.87
CA VAL A 65 9.51 -2.92 -7.86
C VAL A 65 8.81 -2.27 -9.04
N GLU A 66 8.12 -3.08 -9.85
CA GLU A 66 7.28 -2.53 -10.90
C GLU A 66 6.09 -1.79 -10.31
N ASP A 67 5.74 -0.67 -10.93
CA ASP A 67 4.59 0.16 -10.55
C ASP A 67 3.29 -0.66 -10.44
N SER A 68 3.05 -1.55 -11.43
CA SER A 68 1.91 -2.45 -11.48
C SER A 68 1.85 -3.36 -10.24
N VAL A 69 2.96 -3.97 -9.85
CA VAL A 69 3.06 -4.88 -8.71
C VAL A 69 2.76 -4.13 -7.42
N PHE A 70 3.34 -2.94 -7.24
CA PHE A 70 3.07 -2.14 -6.06
C PHE A 70 1.62 -1.65 -6.01
N GLN A 71 1.03 -1.29 -7.16
CA GLN A 71 -0.39 -0.89 -7.23
C GLN A 71 -1.32 -2.03 -6.78
N HIS A 72 -1.05 -3.27 -7.19
CA HIS A 72 -1.82 -4.44 -6.74
C HIS A 72 -1.65 -4.71 -5.25
N LEU A 73 -0.40 -4.67 -4.75
CA LEU A 73 -0.13 -4.81 -3.31
C LEU A 73 -0.88 -3.73 -2.52
N LEU A 74 -0.75 -2.47 -2.92
CA LEU A 74 -1.42 -1.35 -2.25
C LEU A 74 -2.94 -1.52 -2.31
N GLY A 75 -3.49 -1.95 -3.45
CA GLY A 75 -4.92 -2.28 -3.58
C GLY A 75 -5.35 -3.34 -2.55
N PHE A 76 -4.60 -4.44 -2.47
CA PHE A 76 -4.85 -5.52 -1.52
C PHE A 76 -4.82 -5.03 -0.07
N LEU A 77 -3.84 -4.21 0.33
CA LEU A 77 -3.74 -3.70 1.71
C LEU A 77 -4.93 -2.85 2.15
N TYR A 78 -5.62 -2.21 1.21
CA TYR A 78 -6.76 -1.32 1.48
C TYR A 78 -8.13 -1.93 1.19
N THR A 79 -8.19 -3.11 0.57
CA THR A 79 -9.46 -3.76 0.16
C THR A 79 -9.59 -5.18 0.66
N SER A 80 -8.49 -5.82 1.08
CA SER A 80 -8.39 -7.26 1.33
C SER A 80 -8.72 -8.13 0.10
N GLU A 81 -8.73 -7.54 -1.09
CA GLU A 81 -9.01 -8.22 -2.35
C GLU A 81 -7.75 -8.22 -3.23
N CYS A 82 -7.36 -9.40 -3.70
CA CYS A 82 -6.25 -9.55 -4.64
C CYS A 82 -6.84 -9.89 -6.00
N VAL A 83 -6.87 -8.91 -6.91
CA VAL A 83 -7.30 -9.12 -8.29
C VAL A 83 -6.04 -9.30 -9.13
N VAL A 84 -5.70 -10.55 -9.43
CA VAL A 84 -4.60 -10.88 -10.35
C VAL A 84 -5.22 -11.20 -11.70
N ALA A 85 -4.83 -10.46 -12.75
CA ALA A 85 -5.24 -10.85 -14.09
C ALA A 85 -4.49 -12.12 -14.51
N GLU A 86 -5.16 -13.03 -15.22
CA GLU A 86 -4.59 -14.33 -15.61
C GLU A 86 -3.26 -14.22 -16.38
N ARG A 87 -3.08 -13.13 -17.14
CA ARG A 87 -1.83 -12.78 -17.85
C ARG A 87 -0.63 -12.48 -16.95
N ASP A 88 -0.88 -12.14 -15.68
CA ASP A 88 0.14 -11.75 -14.70
C ASP A 88 0.54 -12.96 -13.83
N LEU A 89 -0.07 -14.13 -14.04
CA LEU A 89 0.37 -15.40 -13.46
C LEU A 89 1.57 -15.95 -14.26
N PRO A 90 2.64 -16.41 -13.60
CA PRO A 90 3.69 -17.15 -14.29
C PRO A 90 3.07 -18.39 -14.95
N ALA A 91 3.38 -18.63 -16.22
CA ALA A 91 2.99 -19.85 -16.91
C ALA A 91 3.51 -21.07 -16.11
N LEU A 92 2.61 -21.98 -15.75
CA LEU A 92 2.93 -23.26 -15.12
C LEU A 92 3.54 -24.24 -16.14
#